data_AF-A0A924REE3-F1
#
_entry.id   AF-A0A924REE3-F1
#
_cell.length_a   1.000
_cell.length_b   1.000
_cell.length_c   1.000
_cell.angle_alpha   90.00
_cell.angle_beta   90.00
_cell.angle_gamma   90.00
#
_symmetry.space_group_name_H-M   'P 1'
#
loop_
_entity.id
_entity.type
_entity.pdbx_description
1 polymer ?
#
loop_
_entity_poly.entity_id
_entity_poly.type
_entity_poly.pdbx_seq_one_letter_code
_entity_poly.pdbx_strand_id
1 'polypeptide(L)'
;MTESATVVIEAPGVRAEVDPTRGARLVSLQIGGLEILGSADGPDIDPVTDEGCYPMVPWAGRIGAGHVAWRGDTYVLPVAGDGNALHGLGKD
;
A
#
# COMPACT_ATOMS: atom_id res chain seq x y z
N MET A 1 7.36 11.47 -19.93
CA MET A 1 6.74 10.23 -19.42
C MET A 1 7.90 9.30 -19.12
N THR A 2 8.44 9.39 -17.90
CA THR A 2 9.51 8.49 -17.45
C THR A 2 8.86 7.14 -17.18
N GLU A 3 9.35 6.07 -17.83
CA GLU A 3 8.98 4.71 -17.44
C GLU A 3 9.20 4.55 -15.93
N SER A 4 8.15 4.17 -15.20
CA SER A 4 8.33 3.64 -13.85
C SER A 4 8.99 2.28 -14.04
N ALA A 5 10.29 2.20 -13.80
CA ALA A 5 11.00 0.94 -13.84
C ALA A 5 10.70 0.19 -12.53
N THR A 6 9.85 -0.83 -12.62
CA THR A 6 9.63 -1.76 -11.51
C THR A 6 10.92 -2.51 -11.19
N VAL A 7 11.09 -2.88 -9.92
CA VAL A 7 12.15 -3.78 -9.46
C VAL A 7 11.61 -5.20 -9.51
N VAL A 8 12.28 -6.05 -10.27
CA VAL A 8 11.91 -7.47 -10.43
C VAL A 8 12.78 -8.33 -9.53
N ILE A 9 12.16 -9.23 -8.76
CA ILE A 9 12.83 -10.22 -7.90
C ILE A 9 12.31 -11.61 -8.29
N GLU A 10 13.21 -12.52 -8.62
CA GLU A 10 12.87 -13.84 -9.15
C GLU A 10 13.57 -14.99 -8.38
N ALA A 11 12.85 -16.09 -8.25
CA ALA A 11 13.34 -17.38 -7.78
C ALA A 11 12.63 -18.49 -8.58
N PRO A 12 13.10 -19.76 -8.56
CA PRO A 12 12.44 -20.85 -9.27
C PRO A 12 10.94 -20.95 -8.90
N GLY A 13 10.08 -20.74 -9.89
CA GLY A 13 8.62 -20.79 -9.72
C GLY A 13 7.99 -19.60 -9.02
N VAL A 14 8.74 -18.53 -8.70
CA VAL A 14 8.21 -17.32 -8.05
C VAL A 14 8.79 -16.07 -8.69
N ARG A 15 7.94 -15.09 -8.98
CA ARG A 15 8.34 -13.78 -9.52
C ARG A 15 7.55 -12.66 -8.85
N ALA A 16 8.25 -11.62 -8.42
CA ALA A 16 7.69 -10.45 -7.77
C ALA A 16 8.11 -9.18 -8.51
N GLU A 17 7.17 -8.25 -8.69
CA GLU A 17 7.45 -6.90 -9.19
C GLU A 17 7.07 -5.85 -8.15
N VAL A 18 8.02 -4.97 -7.84
CA VAL A 18 7.83 -3.88 -6.88
C VAL A 18 7.96 -2.54 -7.60
N ASP A 19 6.99 -1.64 -7.43
CA ASP A 19 7.10 -0.26 -7.89
C ASP A 19 7.65 0.63 -6.76
N PRO A 20 8.93 1.04 -6.83
CA PRO A 20 9.53 1.85 -5.77
C PRO A 20 9.00 3.30 -5.75
N THR A 21 8.29 3.72 -6.80
CA THR A 21 7.76 5.09 -6.93
C THR A 21 6.31 5.23 -6.46
N ARG A 22 5.66 4.12 -6.11
CA ARG A 22 4.28 4.05 -5.62
C ARG A 22 4.21 3.32 -4.29
N GLY A 23 4.76 3.93 -3.24
CA GLY A 23 4.75 3.36 -1.89
C GLY A 23 5.49 2.03 -1.73
N ALA A 24 6.43 1.69 -2.62
CA ALA A 24 7.06 0.36 -2.71
C ALA A 24 6.03 -0.78 -2.82
N ARG A 25 4.95 -0.55 -3.55
CA ARG A 25 3.87 -1.52 -3.81
C ARG A 25 4.40 -2.74 -4.55
N LEU A 26 3.99 -3.92 -4.09
CA LEU A 26 4.08 -5.15 -4.87
C LEU A 26 2.94 -5.14 -5.90
N VAL A 27 3.28 -4.91 -7.17
CA VAL A 27 2.32 -4.76 -8.26
C VAL A 27 2.03 -6.08 -8.98
N SER A 28 2.90 -7.07 -8.83
CA SER A 28 2.68 -8.46 -9.28
C SER A 28 3.36 -9.44 -8.34
N LEU A 29 2.69 -10.55 -8.05
CA LEU A 29 3.30 -11.72 -7.42
C LEU A 29 2.79 -12.98 -8.11
N GLN A 30 3.69 -13.65 -8.81
CA GLN A 30 3.38 -14.88 -9.53
C GLN A 30 4.00 -16.08 -8.82
N ILE A 31 3.19 -17.11 -8.58
CA ILE A 31 3.63 -18.40 -8.03
C ILE A 31 3.21 -19.51 -8.99
N GLY A 32 4.17 -20.26 -9.52
CA GLY A 32 3.91 -21.27 -10.56
C GLY A 32 3.31 -20.68 -11.84
N GLY A 33 3.56 -19.39 -12.12
CA GLY A 33 2.98 -18.65 -13.24
C GLY A 33 1.56 -18.13 -13.01
N LEU A 34 0.95 -18.39 -11.85
CA LEU A 34 -0.33 -17.82 -11.47
C LEU A 34 -0.12 -16.48 -10.74
N GLU A 35 -0.72 -15.40 -11.24
CA GLU A 35 -0.82 -14.13 -10.50
C GLU A 35 -1.74 -14.32 -9.29
N ILE A 36 -1.28 -13.92 -8.11
CA ILE A 36 -2.01 -14.10 -6.85
C ILE A 36 -2.45 -12.79 -6.21
N LEU A 37 -2.04 -11.64 -6.73
CA LEU A 37 -2.56 -10.35 -6.30
C LEU A 37 -3.83 -9.98 -7.07
N GLY A 38 -4.76 -9.34 -6.35
CA GLY A 38 -5.95 -8.79 -6.96
C GLY A 38 -5.64 -7.49 -7.71
N SER A 39 -6.39 -7.28 -8.78
CA SER A 39 -6.57 -5.97 -9.42
C SER A 39 -8.06 -5.65 -9.49
N ALA A 40 -8.39 -4.39 -9.40
CA ALA A 40 -9.74 -3.85 -9.49
C ALA A 40 -9.71 -2.55 -10.26
N ASP A 41 -10.68 -2.38 -11.14
CA ASP A 41 -10.81 -1.27 -12.05
C ASP A 41 -12.25 -0.78 -12.07
N GLY A 42 -12.44 0.55 -12.08
CA GLY A 42 -13.76 1.16 -12.04
C GLY A 42 -13.75 2.56 -11.42
N PRO A 43 -14.81 3.36 -11.65
CA PRO A 43 -14.88 4.74 -11.20
C PRO A 43 -14.96 4.89 -9.67
N ASP A 44 -15.42 3.86 -8.97
CA ASP A 44 -15.61 3.85 -7.52
C ASP A 44 -14.47 3.14 -6.76
N ILE A 45 -13.43 2.70 -7.47
CA ILE A 45 -12.26 2.06 -6.87
C ILE A 45 -11.29 3.14 -6.39
N ASP A 46 -10.91 3.08 -5.12
CA ASP A 46 -9.85 3.93 -4.58
C ASP A 46 -8.53 3.57 -5.27
N PRO A 47 -7.81 4.53 -5.92
CA PRO A 47 -6.52 4.28 -6.57
C PRO A 47 -5.45 3.71 -5.63
N VAL A 48 -5.64 3.79 -4.32
CA VAL A 48 -4.75 3.16 -3.34
C VAL A 48 -4.95 1.63 -3.30
N THR A 49 -6.09 1.13 -3.78
CA THR A 49 -6.53 -0.28 -3.69
C THR A 49 -6.81 -0.92 -5.06
N ASP A 50 -6.54 -0.22 -6.15
CA ASP A 50 -6.82 -0.67 -7.51
C ASP A 50 -5.92 -1.83 -7.98
N GLU A 51 -4.68 -1.93 -7.51
CA GLU A 51 -3.81 -3.05 -7.85
C GLU A 51 -2.84 -3.44 -6.74
N GLY A 52 -2.55 -4.73 -6.62
CA GLY A 52 -1.43 -5.20 -5.80
C GLY A 52 -1.60 -4.97 -4.29
N CYS A 53 -0.48 -4.84 -3.57
CA CYS A 53 -0.47 -4.53 -2.15
C CYS A 53 0.72 -3.65 -1.76
N TYR A 54 0.55 -2.82 -0.73
CA TYR A 54 1.57 -1.86 -0.28
C TYR A 54 1.81 -1.95 1.24
N PRO A 55 2.99 -1.57 1.73
CA PRO A 55 3.25 -1.47 3.16
C PRO A 55 2.41 -0.37 3.81
N MET A 56 1.58 -0.72 4.79
CA MET A 56 0.87 0.26 5.60
C MET A 56 1.82 0.84 6.67
N VAL A 57 2.52 1.91 6.31
CA VAL A 57 3.50 2.59 7.15
C VAL A 57 3.16 4.07 7.32
N PRO A 58 3.38 4.69 8.48
CA PRO A 58 3.97 4.10 9.68
C PRO A 58 3.00 3.28 10.56
N TRP A 59 1.74 3.09 10.17
CA TRP A 59 0.78 2.26 10.91
C TRP A 59 -0.09 1.42 9.97
N ALA A 60 -0.51 0.26 10.48
CA ALA A 60 -1.50 -0.61 9.85
C ALA A 60 -2.91 -0.36 10.41
N GLY A 61 -3.93 -0.56 9.58
CA GLY A 61 -5.33 -0.48 10.00
C GLY A 61 -5.78 0.95 10.34
N ARG A 62 -6.52 1.10 11.44
CA ARG A 62 -7.16 2.35 11.86
C ARG A 62 -6.68 2.81 13.24
N ILE A 63 -6.49 4.12 13.38
CA ILE A 63 -6.31 4.77 14.67
C ILE A 63 -7.47 5.73 14.90
N GLY A 64 -8.21 5.49 15.99
CA GLY A 64 -9.42 6.23 16.35
C GLY A 64 -9.16 7.73 16.45
N ALA A 65 -9.94 8.54 15.72
CA ALA A 65 -9.80 10.00 15.66
C ALA A 65 -8.39 10.51 15.31
N GLY A 66 -7.50 9.65 14.81
CA GLY A 66 -6.12 10.00 14.51
C GLY A 66 -5.27 10.37 15.73
N HIS A 67 -5.67 10.05 16.95
CA HIS A 67 -4.91 10.42 18.15
C HIS A 67 -3.99 9.29 18.63
N VAL A 68 -2.70 9.61 18.80
CA VAL A 68 -1.71 8.71 19.38
C VAL A 68 -1.10 9.35 20.61
N ALA A 69 -1.26 8.72 21.77
CA ALA A 69 -0.58 9.13 22.99
C ALA A 69 0.79 8.44 23.10
N TRP A 70 1.87 9.21 23.23
CA TRP A 70 3.22 8.70 23.37
C TRP A 70 4.05 9.59 24.28
N ARG A 71 4.65 8.99 25.32
CA ARG A 71 5.55 9.67 26.28
C ARG A 71 4.96 10.95 26.92
N GLY A 72 3.65 10.98 27.13
CA GLY A 72 2.96 12.13 27.74
C GLY A 72 2.45 13.16 26.74
N ASP A 73 2.82 13.04 25.46
CA ASP A 73 2.33 13.89 24.39
C ASP A 73 1.23 13.17 23.58
N THR A 74 0.34 13.97 22.97
CA THR A 74 -0.64 13.49 22.00
C THR A 74 -0.28 14.00 20.62
N TYR A 75 -0.11 13.07 19.68
CA TYR A 75 0.13 13.34 18.27
C TYR A 75 -1.16 13.14 17.49
N VAL A 76 -1.43 14.05 16.56
CA VAL A 76 -2.60 14.02 15.69
C VAL A 76 -2.16 13.61 14.29
N LEU A 77 -2.73 12.52 13.78
CA LEU A 77 -2.50 11.97 12.46
C LEU A 77 -3.56 12.45 11.47
N PRO A 78 -3.26 12.51 10.16
CA PRO A 78 -4.27 12.75 9.13
C PRO A 78 -5.39 11.71 9.19
N VAL A 79 -6.64 12.16 9.12
CA VAL A 79 -7.84 11.30 9.13
C VAL A 79 -8.48 11.20 7.75
N ALA A 80 -8.99 10.02 7.42
CA ALA A 80 -9.80 9.78 6.24
C ALA A 80 -11.26 10.22 6.46
N GLY A 81 -12.11 10.03 5.44
CA GLY A 81 -13.54 10.41 5.51
C GLY A 81 -14.35 9.69 6.59
N ASP A 82 -13.86 8.56 7.10
CA ASP A 82 -14.48 7.83 8.22
C ASP A 82 -14.11 8.40 9.60
N GLY A 83 -13.33 9.49 9.64
CA GLY A 83 -12.90 10.16 10.86
C GLY A 83 -11.72 9.50 11.58
N ASN A 84 -11.11 8.46 11.01
CA ASN A 84 -9.96 7.76 11.57
C ASN A 84 -8.72 7.95 10.71
N ALA A 85 -7.54 7.86 11.33
CA ALA A 85 -6.31 7.71 10.54
C ALA A 85 -6.26 6.29 9.97
N LEU A 86 -6.06 6.16 8.66
CA LEU A 86 -6.32 4.93 7.92
C LEU A 86 -5.10 4.53 7.08
N HIS A 87 -4.62 3.30 7.26
CA HIS A 87 -3.65 2.61 6.39
C HIS A 87 -2.30 3.31 6.14
N GLY A 88 -1.88 4.19 7.05
CA GLY A 88 -0.58 4.84 6.95
C GLY A 88 -0.52 5.94 5.88
N LEU A 89 0.70 6.38 5.60
CA LEU A 89 1.03 7.42 4.63
C LEU A 89 1.84 6.88 3.44
N GLY A 90 2.41 5.68 3.53
CA GLY A 90 3.29 5.09 2.51
C GLY A 90 2.59 4.46 1.30
N LYS A 91 1.41 4.96 0.94
CA LYS A 91 0.61 4.44 -0.19
C LYS A 91 1.00 5.03 -1.55
N ASP A 92 1.70 6.16 -1.52
CA ASP A 92 2.15 6.96 -2.66
C ASP A 92 3.68 6.85 -2.82
#